data_AF-A0A369VVJ5-F1
#
_entry.id   AF-A0A369VVJ5-F1
#
_cell.length_a   1.000
_cell.length_b   1.000
_cell.length_c   1.000
_cell.angle_alpha   90.00
_cell.angle_beta   90.00
_cell.angle_gamma   90.00
#
_symmetry.space_group_name_H-M   'P 1'
#
loop_
_entity.id
_entity.type
_entity.pdbx_description
1 polymer ?
#
loop_
_entity_poly.entity_id
_entity_poly.type
_entity_poly.pdbx_seq_one_letter_code
_entity_poly.pdbx_strand_id
1 'polypeptide(L)'
;MKKLAFLRVAVTLAVVVLAGFAAQRLWAHYEEDPWTRDGRVRADVVQVAPDVSGLVTAVLVHDNQQVAAGTPLFEVDRPRYRLAVAQAQAAMASQQVQLAQARREARRNQALGDLVAGEVQEQSLAKIAQLGAALEQARTALETARLNLARTLVRASVAGTVTNLDLRPGDYASAGHAEFAIIDKASLHIIGYFEETKLSRIHVGDPVQVRLMGESGSIAGHVQSVAGGIEDRDRGSGANLLANVNPTFSWVRLAQRIPVRIAIDRLPAGTALVVGRTATVEVLPLAAPVPAKGVRA
;
A
#
# COMPACT_ATOMS: atom_id res chain seq x y z
N MET A 1 -71.31 -28.65 15.38
CA MET A 1 -71.00 -28.02 14.06
C MET A 1 -70.30 -26.66 14.17
N LYS A 2 -70.77 -25.68 14.95
CA LYS A 2 -70.13 -24.35 15.10
C LYS A 2 -68.66 -24.38 15.58
N LYS A 3 -68.30 -25.33 16.45
CA LYS A 3 -66.92 -25.50 16.96
C LYS A 3 -65.90 -25.87 15.86
N LEU A 4 -66.28 -26.69 14.87
CA LEU A 4 -65.39 -27.02 13.73
C LEU A 4 -65.23 -25.84 12.77
N ALA A 5 -66.28 -25.05 12.56
CA ALA A 5 -66.20 -23.84 11.74
C ALA A 5 -65.30 -22.78 12.41
N PHE A 6 -65.44 -22.59 13.73
CA PHE A 6 -64.56 -21.71 14.50
C PHE A 6 -63.10 -22.18 14.49
N LEU A 7 -62.85 -23.48 14.65
CA LEU A 7 -61.51 -24.06 14.57
C LEU A 7 -60.87 -23.82 13.19
N ARG A 8 -61.63 -23.99 12.10
CA ARG A 8 -61.14 -23.74 10.73
C ARG A 8 -60.75 -22.27 10.54
N VAL A 9 -61.59 -21.34 10.96
CA VAL A 9 -61.30 -19.89 10.88
C VAL A 9 -60.08 -19.53 11.73
N ALA A 10 -59.97 -20.07 12.95
CA ALA A 10 -58.83 -19.83 13.82
C ALA A 10 -57.52 -20.36 13.22
N VAL A 11 -57.55 -21.55 12.59
CA VAL A 11 -56.39 -22.12 11.90
C VAL A 11 -56.00 -21.28 10.69
N THR A 12 -56.96 -20.84 9.86
CA THR A 12 -56.68 -19.97 8.72
C THR A 12 -56.09 -18.63 9.17
N LEU A 13 -56.63 -18.01 10.22
CA LEU A 13 -56.12 -16.77 10.78
C LEU A 13 -54.69 -16.94 11.32
N ALA A 14 -54.43 -18.04 12.03
CA ALA A 14 -53.09 -18.35 12.53
C ALA A 14 -52.08 -18.52 11.38
N VAL A 15 -52.46 -19.20 10.30
CA VAL A 15 -51.61 -19.34 9.10
C VAL A 15 -51.33 -17.98 8.45
N VAL A 16 -52.34 -17.12 8.32
CA VAL A 16 -52.17 -15.77 7.74
C VAL A 16 -51.24 -14.91 8.60
N VAL A 17 -51.39 -14.94 9.93
CA VAL A 17 -50.49 -14.22 10.85
C VAL A 17 -49.06 -14.74 10.73
N LEU A 18 -48.87 -16.07 10.65
CA LEU A 18 -47.55 -16.69 10.54
C LEU A 18 -46.89 -16.38 9.18
N ALA A 19 -47.68 -16.37 8.11
CA ALA A 19 -47.23 -15.94 6.78
C ALA A 19 -46.86 -14.45 6.75
N GLY A 20 -47.66 -13.58 7.37
CA GLY A 20 -47.37 -12.15 7.52
C GLY A 20 -46.08 -11.91 8.30
N PHE A 21 -45.89 -12.62 9.41
CA PHE A 21 -44.67 -12.54 10.20
C PHE A 21 -43.43 -13.03 9.42
N ALA A 22 -43.56 -14.13 8.68
CA ALA A 22 -42.48 -14.64 7.83
C ALA A 22 -42.14 -13.64 6.71
N ALA A 23 -43.15 -13.07 6.03
CA ALA A 23 -42.96 -12.06 5.00
C ALA A 23 -42.26 -10.82 5.54
N GLN A 24 -42.67 -10.34 6.73
CA GLN A 24 -42.02 -9.21 7.39
C GLN A 24 -40.56 -9.51 7.77
N ARG A 25 -40.28 -10.72 8.28
CA ARG A 25 -38.91 -11.15 8.59
C ARG A 25 -38.02 -11.25 7.36
N LEU A 26 -38.55 -11.81 6.27
CA LEU A 26 -37.84 -11.85 4.99
C LEU A 26 -37.58 -10.44 4.46
N TRP A 27 -38.58 -9.55 4.54
CA TRP A 27 -38.41 -8.16 4.13
C TRP A 27 -37.29 -7.47 4.91
N ALA A 28 -37.31 -7.56 6.24
CA ALA A 28 -36.25 -7.00 7.07
C ALA A 28 -34.86 -7.56 6.70
N HIS A 29 -34.75 -8.87 6.47
CA HIS A 29 -33.46 -9.46 6.15
C HIS A 29 -32.91 -9.07 4.76
N TYR A 30 -33.76 -9.03 3.74
CA TYR A 30 -33.30 -8.71 2.40
C TYR A 30 -33.15 -7.21 2.17
N GLU A 31 -34.10 -6.42 2.67
CA GLU A 31 -34.19 -4.99 2.39
C GLU A 31 -33.50 -4.14 3.45
N GLU A 32 -33.54 -4.52 4.72
CA GLU A 32 -33.09 -3.67 5.82
C GLU A 32 -31.73 -4.06 6.40
N ASP A 33 -31.43 -5.37 6.50
CA ASP A 33 -30.17 -5.81 7.11
C ASP A 33 -28.97 -5.33 6.25
N PRO A 34 -27.96 -4.74 6.90
CA PRO A 34 -26.75 -4.27 6.23
C PRO A 34 -25.85 -5.44 5.84
N TRP A 35 -26.13 -6.03 4.68
CA TRP A 35 -25.29 -7.05 4.05
C TRP A 35 -25.03 -6.73 2.58
N THR A 36 -23.91 -7.21 2.05
CA THR A 36 -23.56 -7.09 0.63
C THR A 36 -22.83 -8.34 0.14
N ARG A 37 -23.13 -8.75 -1.10
CA ARG A 37 -22.36 -9.82 -1.80
C ARG A 37 -21.16 -9.28 -2.56
N ASP A 38 -21.09 -7.96 -2.75
CA ASP A 38 -19.99 -7.30 -3.42
C ASP A 38 -18.99 -6.83 -2.36
N GLY A 39 -18.37 -7.78 -1.69
CA GLY A 39 -17.18 -7.55 -0.88
C GLY A 39 -15.95 -7.99 -1.63
N ARG A 40 -14.81 -7.35 -1.40
CA ARG A 40 -13.52 -7.71 -2.00
C ARG A 40 -12.39 -7.67 -0.98
N VAL A 41 -11.53 -8.68 -1.03
CA VAL A 41 -10.25 -8.66 -0.31
C VAL A 41 -9.33 -7.65 -1.00
N ARG A 42 -8.73 -6.75 -0.23
CA ARG A 42 -7.82 -5.71 -0.68
C ARG A 42 -6.59 -5.67 0.22
N ALA A 43 -5.50 -5.17 -0.32
CA ALA A 43 -4.26 -4.88 0.39
C ALA A 43 -3.54 -3.77 -0.36
N ASP A 44 -2.58 -3.14 0.31
CA ASP A 44 -1.72 -2.16 -0.33
C ASP A 44 -0.74 -2.88 -1.26
N VAL A 45 -0.65 -2.37 -2.49
CA VAL A 45 0.21 -2.94 -3.54
C VAL A 45 1.42 -2.03 -3.68
N VAL A 46 2.56 -2.52 -3.23
CA VAL A 46 3.84 -1.80 -3.31
C VAL A 46 4.52 -2.17 -4.61
N GLN A 47 4.61 -1.21 -5.51
CA GLN A 47 5.35 -1.36 -6.76
C GLN A 47 6.86 -1.35 -6.49
N VAL A 48 7.57 -2.34 -7.01
CA VAL A 48 9.02 -2.45 -6.86
C VAL A 48 9.66 -1.91 -8.14
N ALA A 49 10.33 -0.78 -8.00
CA ALA A 49 11.14 -0.16 -9.04
C ALA A 49 12.59 -0.05 -8.56
N PRO A 50 13.58 -0.20 -9.46
CA PRO A 50 14.96 0.11 -9.10
C PRO A 50 15.17 1.62 -9.01
N ASP A 51 16.06 2.05 -8.12
CA ASP A 51 16.50 3.45 -8.06
C ASP A 51 17.59 3.77 -9.09
N VAL A 52 18.23 2.73 -9.66
CA VAL A 52 19.33 2.84 -10.62
C VAL A 52 19.06 1.97 -11.84
N SER A 53 19.32 2.49 -13.03
CA SER A 53 19.09 1.76 -14.29
C SER A 53 20.27 0.86 -14.66
N GLY A 54 19.98 -0.30 -15.24
CA GLY A 54 21.01 -1.19 -15.76
C GLY A 54 20.48 -2.57 -16.09
N LEU A 55 21.37 -3.45 -16.52
CA LEU A 55 21.03 -4.84 -16.80
C LEU A 55 20.80 -5.62 -15.52
N VAL A 56 19.74 -6.40 -15.48
CA VAL A 56 19.44 -7.31 -14.38
C VAL A 56 20.43 -8.48 -14.44
N THR A 57 21.31 -8.56 -13.46
CA THR A 57 22.34 -9.61 -13.39
C THR A 57 21.79 -10.89 -12.77
N ALA A 58 20.91 -10.75 -11.78
CA ALA A 58 20.29 -11.87 -11.09
C ALA A 58 18.91 -11.48 -10.55
N VAL A 59 17.97 -12.42 -10.63
CA VAL A 59 16.68 -12.35 -9.96
C VAL A 59 16.71 -13.41 -8.84
N LEU A 60 16.55 -12.97 -7.59
CA LEU A 60 16.77 -13.76 -6.38
C LEU A 60 15.48 -14.31 -5.79
N VAL A 61 14.33 -13.91 -6.34
CA VAL A 61 13.00 -14.33 -5.94
C VAL A 61 12.26 -14.96 -7.11
N HIS A 62 11.21 -15.72 -6.81
CA HIS A 62 10.30 -16.25 -7.80
C HIS A 62 8.89 -15.66 -7.62
N ASP A 63 8.06 -15.80 -8.66
CA ASP A 63 6.68 -15.33 -8.60
C ASP A 63 5.90 -16.05 -7.48
N ASN A 64 4.96 -15.32 -6.85
CA ASN A 64 4.15 -15.76 -5.72
C ASN A 64 4.94 -16.18 -4.46
N GLN A 65 6.21 -15.79 -4.34
CA GLN A 65 7.02 -16.02 -3.14
C GLN A 65 6.67 -15.06 -2.01
N GLN A 66 6.64 -15.58 -0.78
CA GLN A 66 6.58 -14.74 0.42
C GLN A 66 7.97 -14.20 0.77
N VAL A 67 8.07 -12.90 0.98
CA VAL A 67 9.31 -12.19 1.33
C VAL A 67 9.12 -11.35 2.58
N ALA A 68 10.19 -11.20 3.36
CA ALA A 68 10.23 -10.26 4.48
C ALA A 68 10.73 -8.90 4.01
N ALA A 69 10.48 -7.86 4.80
CA ALA A 69 11.06 -6.54 4.55
C ALA A 69 12.61 -6.63 4.58
N GLY A 70 13.25 -6.00 3.60
CA GLY A 70 14.71 -6.00 3.41
C GLY A 70 15.26 -7.19 2.62
N THR A 71 14.44 -8.19 2.29
CA THR A 71 14.88 -9.34 1.47
C THR A 71 15.35 -8.86 0.09
N PRO A 72 16.54 -9.28 -0.39
CA PRO A 72 17.00 -9.00 -1.74
C PRO A 72 16.06 -9.60 -2.80
N LEU A 73 15.70 -8.82 -3.81
CA LEU A 73 14.77 -9.23 -4.86
C LEU A 73 15.50 -9.48 -6.18
N PHE A 74 16.26 -8.49 -6.66
CA PHE A 74 17.07 -8.61 -7.86
C PHE A 74 18.28 -7.66 -7.80
N GLU A 75 19.26 -7.91 -8.65
CA GLU A 75 20.50 -7.15 -8.75
C GLU A 75 20.67 -6.51 -10.12
N VAL A 76 21.04 -5.22 -10.13
CA VAL A 76 21.28 -4.41 -11.32
C VAL A 76 22.78 -4.14 -11.47
N ASP A 77 23.39 -4.57 -12.58
CA ASP A 77 24.78 -4.32 -13.03
C ASP A 77 25.76 -3.74 -11.99
N ARG A 78 26.06 -4.52 -10.94
CA ARG A 78 26.99 -4.09 -9.88
C ARG A 78 28.40 -3.70 -10.36
N PRO A 79 29.04 -4.43 -11.29
CA PRO A 79 30.41 -4.12 -11.71
C PRO A 79 30.56 -2.68 -12.20
N ARG A 80 29.61 -2.17 -13.00
CA ARG A 80 29.64 -0.79 -13.48
C ARG A 80 29.61 0.25 -12.36
N TYR A 81 28.77 0.04 -11.34
CA TYR A 81 28.71 0.94 -10.19
C TYR A 81 29.93 0.82 -9.27
N ARG A 82 30.56 -0.36 -9.17
CA ARG A 82 31.83 -0.51 -8.45
C ARG A 82 32.96 0.30 -9.09
N LEU A 83 33.02 0.31 -10.42
CA LEU A 83 33.99 1.13 -11.15
C LEU A 83 33.73 2.63 -10.94
N ALA A 84 32.47 3.07 -10.92
CA ALA A 84 32.12 4.45 -10.63
C ALA A 84 32.57 4.89 -9.22
N VAL A 85 32.41 4.01 -8.21
CA VAL A 85 32.93 4.26 -6.85
C VAL A 85 34.44 4.37 -6.86
N ALA A 86 35.15 3.46 -7.55
CA ALA A 86 36.60 3.49 -7.63
C ALA A 86 37.11 4.79 -8.30
N GLN A 87 36.45 5.25 -9.36
CA GLN A 87 36.76 6.50 -10.04
C GLN A 87 36.55 7.72 -9.12
N ALA A 88 35.41 7.79 -8.42
CA ALA A 88 35.14 8.87 -7.48
C ALA A 88 36.13 8.88 -6.29
N GLN A 89 36.54 7.70 -5.83
CA GLN A 89 37.54 7.56 -4.78
C GLN A 89 38.91 8.08 -5.23
N ALA A 90 39.33 7.76 -6.46
CA ALA A 90 40.56 8.28 -7.04
C ALA A 90 40.51 9.82 -7.20
N ALA A 91 39.38 10.37 -7.63
CA ALA A 91 39.18 11.82 -7.73
C ALA A 91 39.29 12.51 -6.36
N MET A 92 38.66 11.96 -5.32
CA MET A 92 38.78 12.46 -3.94
C MET A 92 40.22 12.43 -3.44
N ALA A 93 40.93 11.31 -3.67
CA ALA A 93 42.33 11.18 -3.28
C ALA A 93 43.23 12.22 -3.97
N SER A 94 43.01 12.50 -5.26
CA SER A 94 43.72 13.55 -6.00
C SER A 94 43.49 14.94 -5.39
N GLN A 95 42.24 15.30 -5.09
CA GLN A 95 41.92 16.59 -4.45
C GLN A 95 42.53 16.71 -3.05
N GLN A 96 42.55 15.61 -2.30
CA GLN A 96 43.17 15.57 -0.97
C GLN A 96 44.68 15.83 -1.04
N VAL A 97 45.37 15.25 -2.03
CA VAL A 97 46.80 15.50 -2.26
C VAL A 97 47.05 16.96 -2.65
N GLN A 98 46.23 17.54 -3.53
CA GLN A 98 46.34 18.94 -3.95
C GLN A 98 46.14 19.89 -2.77
N LEU A 99 45.11 19.67 -1.94
CA LEU A 99 44.86 20.45 -0.74
C LEU A 99 46.02 20.34 0.26
N ALA A 100 46.55 19.13 0.46
CA ALA A 100 47.70 18.92 1.33
C ALA A 100 48.95 19.66 0.83
N GLN A 101 49.17 19.70 -0.49
CA GLN A 101 50.25 20.48 -1.10
C GLN A 101 50.06 21.98 -0.89
N ALA A 102 48.86 22.52 -1.15
CA ALA A 102 48.57 23.93 -0.92
C ALA A 102 48.72 24.33 0.56
N ARG A 103 48.33 23.46 1.50
CA ARG A 103 48.57 23.67 2.94
C ARG A 103 50.04 23.63 3.33
N ARG A 104 50.89 22.89 2.62
CA ARG A 104 52.35 22.91 2.84
C ARG A 104 52.95 24.20 2.28
N GLU A 105 52.53 24.62 1.10
CA GLU A 105 52.96 25.89 0.49
C GLU A 105 52.61 27.09 1.36
N ALA A 106 51.36 27.18 1.81
CA ALA A 106 50.92 28.28 2.68
C ALA A 106 51.70 28.34 4.00
N ARG A 107 51.97 27.17 4.62
CA ARG A 107 52.80 27.09 5.84
C ARG A 107 54.24 27.54 5.60
N ARG A 108 54.82 27.19 4.46
CA ARG A 108 56.15 27.67 4.06
C ARG A 108 56.16 29.18 3.87
N ASN A 109 55.17 29.73 3.15
CA ASN A 109 55.06 31.17 2.90
C ASN A 109 54.86 31.96 4.21
N GLN A 110 54.10 31.43 5.16
CA GLN A 110 53.95 32.02 6.50
C GLN A 110 55.26 32.00 7.30
N ALA A 111 56.04 30.92 7.21
CA ALA A 111 57.32 30.81 7.92
C ALA A 111 58.40 31.77 7.39
N LEU A 112 58.27 32.26 6.16
CA LEU A 112 59.18 33.23 5.54
C LEU A 112 58.91 34.70 5.97
N GLY A 113 57.82 34.96 6.71
CA GLY A 113 57.54 36.28 7.31
C GLY A 113 57.43 37.42 6.28
N ASP A 114 58.09 38.55 6.55
CA ASP A 114 58.06 39.79 5.74
C ASP A 114 58.69 39.64 4.34
N LEU A 115 59.26 38.48 4.01
CA LEU A 115 59.83 38.21 2.68
C LEU A 115 58.76 37.90 1.63
N VAL A 116 57.49 37.72 2.05
CA VAL A 116 56.36 37.38 1.17
C VAL A 116 55.31 38.50 1.23
N ALA A 117 54.94 39.05 0.07
CA ALA A 117 53.91 40.08 -0.02
C ALA A 117 52.57 39.59 0.56
N GLY A 118 51.82 40.47 1.24
CA GLY A 118 50.51 40.15 1.83
C GLY A 118 49.52 39.56 0.83
N GLU A 119 49.57 40.00 -0.43
CA GLU A 119 48.76 39.45 -1.53
C GLU A 119 49.01 37.95 -1.75
N VAL A 120 50.25 37.48 -1.65
CA VAL A 120 50.60 36.05 -1.82
C VAL A 120 50.06 35.20 -0.67
N GLN A 121 49.99 35.76 0.54
CA GLN A 121 49.36 35.08 1.68
C GLN A 121 47.84 34.97 1.49
N GLU A 122 47.18 36.04 1.06
CA GLU A 122 45.75 36.01 0.74
C GLU A 122 45.43 35.02 -0.38
N GLN A 123 46.22 35.03 -1.46
CA GLN A 123 46.10 34.06 -2.56
C GLN A 123 46.28 32.61 -2.08
N SER A 124 47.21 32.36 -1.16
CA SER A 124 47.44 31.03 -0.57
C SER A 124 46.23 30.56 0.25
N LEU A 125 45.64 31.44 1.06
CA LEU A 125 44.43 31.13 1.84
C LEU A 125 43.22 30.90 0.94
N ALA A 126 43.02 31.74 -0.07
CA ALA A 126 41.98 31.56 -1.08
C ALA A 126 42.13 30.23 -1.81
N LYS A 127 43.36 29.83 -2.14
CA LYS A 127 43.65 28.54 -2.78
C LYS A 127 43.31 27.35 -1.88
N ILE A 128 43.63 27.43 -0.59
CA ILE A 128 43.24 26.39 0.39
C ILE A 128 41.72 26.28 0.49
N ALA A 129 41.01 27.41 0.56
CA ALA A 129 39.55 27.42 0.61
C ALA A 129 38.94 26.80 -0.66
N GLN A 130 39.44 27.17 -1.84
CA GLN A 130 39.01 26.62 -3.13
C GLN A 130 39.23 25.10 -3.20
N LEU A 131 40.42 24.61 -2.83
CA LEU A 131 40.72 23.18 -2.84
C LEU A 131 39.96 22.42 -1.75
N GLY A 132 39.66 23.07 -0.62
CA GLY A 132 38.78 22.53 0.42
C GLY A 132 37.37 22.29 -0.13
N ALA A 133 36.80 23.27 -0.83
CA ALA A 133 35.51 23.12 -1.49
C ALA A 133 35.54 22.02 -2.57
N ALA A 134 36.60 21.95 -3.38
CA ALA A 134 36.77 20.91 -4.39
C ALA A 134 36.88 19.50 -3.78
N LEU A 135 37.54 19.36 -2.63
CA LEU A 135 37.61 18.10 -1.88
C LEU A 135 36.23 17.67 -1.37
N GLU A 136 35.46 18.59 -0.78
CA GLU A 136 34.10 18.28 -0.30
C GLU A 136 33.16 17.91 -1.46
N GLN A 137 33.30 18.56 -2.61
CA GLN A 137 32.58 18.17 -3.84
C GLN A 137 32.95 16.74 -4.27
N ALA A 138 34.24 16.41 -4.30
CA ALA A 138 34.71 15.06 -4.65
C ALA A 138 34.25 14.00 -3.63
N ARG A 139 34.21 14.35 -2.33
CA ARG A 139 33.67 13.50 -1.27
C ARG A 139 32.18 13.22 -1.48
N THR A 140 31.40 14.25 -1.79
CA THR A 140 29.96 14.11 -2.08
C THR A 140 29.72 13.22 -3.30
N ALA A 141 30.53 13.39 -4.36
CA ALA A 141 30.46 12.52 -5.53
C ALA A 141 30.76 11.04 -5.21
N LEU A 142 31.71 10.78 -4.32
CA LEU A 142 32.00 9.43 -3.82
C LEU A 142 30.83 8.83 -3.04
N GLU A 143 30.21 9.60 -2.14
CA GLU A 143 29.05 9.14 -1.38
C GLU A 143 27.84 8.86 -2.29
N THR A 144 27.60 9.69 -3.30
CA THR A 144 26.56 9.42 -4.33
C THR A 144 26.85 8.14 -5.10
N ALA A 145 28.11 7.91 -5.52
CA ALA A 145 28.49 6.68 -6.20
C ALA A 145 28.31 5.44 -5.31
N ARG A 146 28.63 5.54 -4.02
CA ARG A 146 28.43 4.46 -3.04
C ARG A 146 26.96 4.17 -2.80
N LEU A 147 26.12 5.20 -2.71
CA LEU A 147 24.67 5.05 -2.59
C LEU A 147 24.08 4.36 -3.81
N ASN A 148 24.51 4.76 -5.01
CA ASN A 148 24.08 4.12 -6.25
C ASN A 148 24.52 2.65 -6.30
N LEU A 149 25.74 2.33 -5.84
CA LEU A 149 26.21 0.95 -5.71
C LEU A 149 25.42 0.14 -4.67
N ALA A 150 24.97 0.75 -3.57
CA ALA A 150 24.13 0.08 -2.60
C ALA A 150 22.73 -0.21 -3.18
N ARG A 151 22.19 0.73 -3.96
CA ARG A 151 20.89 0.67 -4.62
C ARG A 151 20.83 -0.26 -5.83
N THR A 152 21.96 -0.81 -6.28
CA THR A 152 21.96 -1.88 -7.29
C THR A 152 21.25 -3.15 -6.81
N LEU A 153 21.25 -3.39 -5.49
CA LEU A 153 20.57 -4.54 -4.91
C LEU A 153 19.20 -4.08 -4.42
N VAL A 154 18.19 -4.31 -5.24
CA VAL A 154 16.81 -3.93 -4.94
C VAL A 154 16.27 -4.87 -3.87
N ARG A 155 15.69 -4.30 -2.81
CA ARG A 155 15.18 -5.03 -1.64
C ARG A 155 13.70 -4.76 -1.46
N ALA A 156 13.00 -5.68 -0.83
CA ALA A 156 11.60 -5.51 -0.47
C ALA A 156 11.44 -4.39 0.59
N SER A 157 10.61 -3.39 0.30
CA SER A 157 10.28 -2.33 1.27
C SER A 157 9.35 -2.82 2.39
N VAL A 158 8.51 -3.82 2.09
CA VAL A 158 7.50 -4.37 2.99
C VAL A 158 7.54 -5.91 2.98
N ALA A 159 7.01 -6.53 4.03
CA ALA A 159 6.82 -7.98 4.06
C ALA A 159 5.52 -8.34 3.33
N GLY A 160 5.58 -9.30 2.41
CA GLY A 160 4.46 -9.55 1.52
C GLY A 160 4.70 -10.69 0.54
N THR A 161 3.81 -10.80 -0.44
CA THR A 161 3.91 -11.77 -1.52
C THR A 161 4.26 -11.06 -2.83
N VAL A 162 5.31 -11.53 -3.51
CA VAL A 162 5.70 -11.05 -4.85
C VAL A 162 4.67 -11.50 -5.87
N THR A 163 4.23 -10.62 -6.76
CA THR A 163 3.24 -10.93 -7.81
C THR A 163 3.62 -10.27 -9.14
N ASN A 164 3.24 -10.93 -10.25
CA ASN A 164 3.54 -10.51 -11.62
C ASN A 164 5.04 -10.33 -11.86
N LEU A 165 5.86 -11.27 -11.36
CA LEU A 165 7.30 -11.25 -11.63
C LEU A 165 7.59 -11.80 -13.03
N ASP A 166 7.67 -10.90 -14.02
CA ASP A 166 8.09 -11.23 -15.38
C ASP A 166 9.57 -10.95 -15.66
N LEU A 167 10.25 -10.27 -14.73
CA LEU A 167 11.65 -9.86 -14.85
C LEU A 167 12.59 -11.06 -14.95
N ARG A 168 13.48 -11.06 -15.95
CA ARG A 168 14.47 -12.10 -16.19
C ARG A 168 15.89 -11.55 -16.12
N PRO A 169 16.88 -12.38 -15.74
CA PRO A 169 18.28 -12.03 -15.91
C PRO A 169 18.57 -11.71 -17.38
N GLY A 170 19.20 -10.57 -17.63
CA GLY A 170 19.45 -10.02 -18.96
C GLY A 170 18.51 -8.89 -19.38
N ASP A 171 17.36 -8.74 -18.72
CA ASP A 171 16.46 -7.62 -18.99
C ASP A 171 17.10 -6.29 -18.55
N TYR A 172 16.67 -5.19 -19.17
CA TYR A 172 17.15 -3.85 -18.82
C TYR A 172 16.14 -3.15 -17.93
N ALA A 173 16.47 -3.03 -16.64
CA ALA A 173 15.62 -2.36 -15.66
C ALA A 173 15.90 -0.85 -15.65
N SER A 174 14.83 -0.06 -15.67
CA SER A 174 14.93 1.41 -15.73
C SER A 174 14.56 2.06 -14.41
N ALA A 175 15.34 3.04 -13.97
CA ALA A 175 15.11 3.74 -12.71
C ALA A 175 13.70 4.35 -12.65
N GLY A 176 12.97 4.06 -11.57
CA GLY A 176 11.61 4.53 -11.35
C GLY A 176 10.52 3.79 -12.14
N HIS A 177 10.86 2.82 -12.99
CA HIS A 177 9.89 1.95 -13.64
C HIS A 177 9.64 0.70 -12.77
N ALA A 178 8.37 0.42 -12.48
CA ALA A 178 8.01 -0.73 -11.67
C ALA A 178 8.11 -2.03 -12.49
N GLU A 179 8.91 -2.98 -12.02
CA GLU A 179 9.12 -4.27 -12.70
C GLU A 179 8.12 -5.34 -12.22
N PHE A 180 7.70 -5.26 -10.96
CA PHE A 180 6.69 -6.13 -10.36
C PHE A 180 6.13 -5.49 -9.09
N ALA A 181 5.21 -6.17 -8.40
CA ALA A 181 4.60 -5.67 -7.18
C ALA A 181 4.74 -6.65 -6.01
N ILE A 182 4.71 -6.10 -4.79
CA ILE A 182 4.59 -6.85 -3.55
C ILE A 182 3.25 -6.49 -2.92
N ILE A 183 2.46 -7.52 -2.64
CA ILE A 183 1.22 -7.39 -1.87
C ILE A 183 1.60 -7.36 -0.39
N ASP A 184 1.39 -6.22 0.27
CA ASP A 184 1.68 -6.09 1.69
C ASP A 184 0.72 -6.93 2.54
N LYS A 185 1.28 -7.80 3.38
CA LYS A 185 0.50 -8.69 4.23
C LYS A 185 -0.12 -7.95 5.42
N ALA A 186 0.50 -6.86 5.89
CA ALA A 186 0.04 -6.13 7.06
C ALA A 186 -1.21 -5.27 6.77
N SER A 187 -1.36 -4.81 5.52
CA SER A 187 -2.49 -3.98 5.07
C SER A 187 -3.70 -4.77 4.55
N LEU A 188 -3.72 -6.10 4.68
CA LEU A 188 -4.85 -6.93 4.27
C LEU A 188 -6.14 -6.50 4.98
N HIS A 189 -7.13 -6.13 4.17
CA HIS A 189 -8.45 -5.70 4.64
C HIS A 189 -9.54 -6.14 3.66
N ILE A 190 -10.79 -5.98 4.06
CA ILE A 190 -11.95 -6.31 3.22
C ILE A 190 -12.71 -5.03 2.97
N ILE A 191 -13.10 -4.78 1.72
CA ILE A 191 -13.99 -3.68 1.37
C ILE A 191 -15.33 -4.26 0.99
N GLY A 192 -16.38 -3.91 1.73
CA GLY A 192 -17.77 -4.20 1.39
C GLY A 192 -18.39 -3.02 0.66
N TYR A 193 -19.01 -3.25 -0.49
CA TYR A 193 -19.76 -2.23 -1.23
C TYR A 193 -21.24 -2.28 -0.83
N PHE A 194 -21.65 -1.42 0.10
CA PHE A 194 -23.00 -1.39 0.65
C PHE A 194 -23.89 -0.40 -0.10
N GLU A 195 -25.21 -0.64 -0.07
CA GLU A 195 -26.18 0.29 -0.66
C GLU A 195 -26.30 1.53 0.22
N GLU A 196 -26.38 2.70 -0.42
CA GLU A 196 -26.58 3.98 0.24
C GLU A 196 -27.76 3.96 1.23
N THR A 197 -28.85 3.28 0.87
CA THR A 197 -30.05 3.11 1.70
C THR A 197 -29.80 2.40 3.04
N LYS A 198 -28.74 1.58 3.11
CA LYS A 198 -28.41 0.75 4.28
C LYS A 198 -27.36 1.39 5.19
N LEU A 199 -26.73 2.49 4.77
CA LEU A 199 -25.62 3.10 5.51
C LEU A 199 -25.97 3.64 6.89
N SER A 200 -27.20 4.12 7.08
CA SER A 200 -27.65 4.65 8.39
C SER A 200 -27.62 3.60 9.51
N ARG A 201 -27.50 2.32 9.16
CA ARG A 201 -27.42 1.19 10.10
C ARG A 201 -25.99 0.68 10.30
N ILE A 202 -25.01 1.25 9.61
CA ILE A 202 -23.59 0.83 9.68
C ILE A 202 -22.81 1.90 10.43
N HIS A 203 -22.25 1.52 11.57
CA HIS A 203 -21.42 2.38 12.41
C HIS A 203 -20.00 1.83 12.50
N VAL A 204 -19.04 2.73 12.73
CA VAL A 204 -17.65 2.34 12.97
C VAL A 204 -17.56 1.53 14.26
N GLY A 205 -16.93 0.37 14.20
CA GLY A 205 -16.82 -0.59 15.31
C GLY A 205 -17.86 -1.71 15.30
N ASP A 206 -18.86 -1.67 14.40
CA ASP A 206 -19.85 -2.73 14.33
C ASP A 206 -19.20 -4.08 13.97
N PRO A 207 -19.60 -5.20 14.61
CA PRO A 207 -19.07 -6.51 14.31
C PRO A 207 -19.54 -6.97 12.92
N VAL A 208 -18.63 -7.55 12.16
CA VAL A 208 -18.87 -7.99 10.79
C VAL A 208 -18.49 -9.45 10.64
N GLN A 209 -19.36 -10.20 9.98
CA GLN A 209 -19.05 -11.55 9.51
C GLN A 209 -18.81 -11.50 8.01
N VAL A 210 -17.64 -12.00 7.59
CA VAL A 210 -17.27 -12.09 6.18
C VAL A 210 -17.15 -13.54 5.74
N ARG A 211 -17.74 -13.86 4.59
CA ARG A 211 -17.66 -15.19 3.98
C ARG A 211 -17.04 -15.05 2.59
N LEU A 212 -15.88 -15.66 2.39
CA LEU A 212 -15.24 -15.67 1.07
C LEU A 212 -16.04 -16.57 0.12
N MET A 213 -16.13 -16.16 -1.15
CA MET A 213 -16.76 -16.98 -2.17
C MET A 213 -15.95 -18.28 -2.35
N GLY A 214 -16.66 -19.41 -2.31
CA GLY A 214 -16.05 -20.75 -2.42
C GLY A 214 -15.49 -21.32 -1.12
N GLU A 215 -15.61 -20.63 0.03
CA GLU A 215 -15.17 -21.15 1.32
C GLU A 215 -16.30 -21.25 2.34
N SER A 216 -16.21 -22.24 3.22
CA SER A 216 -17.16 -22.46 4.31
C SER A 216 -16.82 -21.62 5.56
N GLY A 217 -15.57 -21.18 5.68
CA GLY A 217 -15.07 -20.42 6.82
C GLY A 217 -15.68 -19.02 6.89
N SER A 218 -16.04 -18.58 8.09
CA SER A 218 -16.40 -17.20 8.37
C SER A 218 -15.22 -16.46 9.00
N ILE A 219 -14.88 -15.32 8.44
CA ILE A 219 -13.89 -14.39 8.97
C ILE A 219 -14.63 -13.39 9.85
N ALA A 220 -14.15 -13.20 11.08
CA ALA A 220 -14.68 -12.18 11.98
C ALA A 220 -13.84 -10.90 11.84
N GLY A 221 -14.53 -9.77 11.76
CA GLY A 221 -13.92 -8.45 11.70
C GLY A 221 -14.84 -7.38 12.26
N HIS A 222 -14.45 -6.13 12.09
CA HIS A 222 -15.27 -4.98 12.46
C HIS A 222 -15.19 -3.88 11.41
N VAL A 223 -16.20 -3.02 11.38
CA VAL A 223 -16.20 -1.83 10.53
C VAL A 223 -15.10 -0.89 10.99
N GLN A 224 -14.08 -0.68 10.15
CA GLN A 224 -12.99 0.23 10.44
C GLN A 224 -13.35 1.67 10.03
N SER A 225 -13.92 1.84 8.85
CA SER A 225 -14.33 3.14 8.34
C SER A 225 -15.34 3.03 7.20
N VAL A 226 -16.12 4.08 7.01
CA VAL A 226 -16.97 4.28 5.83
C VAL A 226 -16.29 5.32 4.94
N ALA A 227 -16.29 5.11 3.62
CA ALA A 227 -15.66 6.05 2.70
C ALA A 227 -16.29 7.44 2.82
N GLY A 228 -15.43 8.47 2.94
CA GLY A 228 -15.86 9.87 3.07
C GLY A 228 -16.35 10.51 1.77
N GLY A 229 -16.24 9.82 0.65
CA GLY A 229 -16.71 10.28 -0.65
C GLY A 229 -16.57 9.21 -1.73
N ILE A 230 -17.43 9.31 -2.75
CA ILE A 230 -17.36 8.54 -3.99
C ILE A 230 -17.28 9.53 -5.15
N GLU A 231 -16.58 9.15 -6.21
CA GLU A 231 -16.42 10.00 -7.39
C GLU A 231 -17.74 10.13 -8.17
N ASP A 232 -18.13 11.36 -8.47
CA ASP A 232 -19.28 11.68 -9.30
C ASP A 232 -18.87 11.55 -10.78
N ARG A 233 -19.13 10.38 -11.37
CA ARG A 233 -18.77 10.08 -12.77
C ARG A 233 -19.57 10.89 -13.80
N ASP A 234 -20.68 11.49 -13.39
CA ASP A 234 -21.50 12.31 -14.27
C ASP A 234 -21.01 13.77 -14.27
N ARG A 235 -20.10 14.14 -13.36
CA ARG A 235 -19.49 15.47 -13.28
C ARG A 235 -18.07 15.47 -13.83
N GLY A 236 -17.84 16.23 -14.90
CA GLY A 236 -16.52 16.61 -15.38
C GLY A 236 -16.15 18.06 -15.02
N SER A 237 -14.86 18.40 -15.14
CA SER A 237 -14.40 19.79 -15.06
C SER A 237 -14.65 20.51 -16.38
N GLY A 238 -15.52 21.53 -16.39
CA GLY A 238 -15.77 22.38 -17.55
C GLY A 238 -14.67 23.42 -17.80
N ALA A 239 -14.73 24.08 -18.95
CA ALA A 239 -13.69 25.01 -19.44
C ALA A 239 -13.38 26.23 -18.53
N ASN A 240 -14.21 26.50 -17.51
CA ASN A 240 -14.03 27.62 -16.56
C ASN A 240 -14.05 27.16 -15.08
N LEU A 241 -13.62 25.93 -14.77
CA LEU A 241 -13.78 25.31 -13.43
C LEU A 241 -15.24 25.16 -12.97
N LEU A 242 -16.19 25.39 -13.88
CA LEU A 242 -17.60 25.12 -13.67
C LEU A 242 -17.83 23.62 -13.78
N ALA A 243 -18.69 23.08 -12.91
CA ALA A 243 -19.12 21.69 -13.01
C ALA A 243 -19.84 21.48 -14.34
N ASN A 244 -19.33 20.56 -15.16
CA ASN A 244 -19.98 20.11 -16.38
C ASN A 244 -20.64 18.77 -16.09
N VAL A 245 -21.98 18.74 -16.08
CA VAL A 245 -22.72 17.54 -15.67
C VAL A 245 -23.37 16.92 -16.89
N ASN A 246 -23.11 15.63 -17.12
CA ASN A 246 -23.82 14.86 -18.13
C ASN A 246 -25.27 14.65 -17.69
N PRO A 247 -26.27 15.04 -18.49
CA PRO A 247 -27.66 14.77 -18.17
C PRO A 247 -27.92 13.25 -18.17
N THR A 248 -28.34 12.71 -17.03
CA THR A 248 -28.70 11.29 -16.91
C THR A 248 -30.19 11.12 -17.20
N PHE A 249 -30.52 10.23 -18.15
CA PHE A 249 -31.90 9.89 -18.51
C PHE A 249 -32.34 8.53 -17.93
N SER A 250 -31.71 8.10 -16.84
CA SER A 250 -32.11 6.89 -16.12
C SER A 250 -33.39 7.16 -15.31
N TRP A 251 -34.52 6.67 -15.83
CA TRP A 251 -35.81 6.70 -15.12
C TRP A 251 -35.83 5.75 -13.90
N VAL A 252 -34.89 4.81 -13.83
CA VAL A 252 -34.64 3.96 -12.65
C VAL A 252 -33.42 4.50 -11.90
N ARG A 253 -33.62 4.91 -10.64
CA ARG A 253 -32.53 5.26 -9.72
C ARG A 253 -32.13 4.00 -8.95
N LEU A 254 -30.88 3.58 -9.11
CA LEU A 254 -30.28 2.53 -8.30
C LEU A 254 -29.50 3.17 -7.16
N ALA A 255 -29.56 2.56 -5.97
CA ALA A 255 -28.74 3.01 -4.85
C ALA A 255 -27.25 2.93 -5.21
N GLN A 256 -26.50 3.98 -4.88
CA GLN A 256 -25.06 3.97 -5.06
C GLN A 256 -24.41 2.98 -4.08
N ARG A 257 -23.26 2.47 -4.47
CA ARG A 257 -22.48 1.50 -3.68
C ARG A 257 -21.37 2.23 -2.95
N ILE A 258 -21.47 2.31 -1.64
CA ILE A 258 -20.51 3.05 -0.81
C ILE A 258 -19.54 2.04 -0.18
N PRO A 259 -18.23 2.21 -0.40
CA PRO A 259 -17.22 1.31 0.15
C PRO A 259 -17.09 1.50 1.65
N VAL A 260 -17.23 0.39 2.38
CA VAL A 260 -17.01 0.28 3.82
C VAL A 260 -15.80 -0.61 4.03
N ARG A 261 -14.79 -0.08 4.73
CA ARG A 261 -13.56 -0.80 5.06
C ARG A 261 -13.76 -1.60 6.33
N ILE A 262 -13.40 -2.87 6.27
CA ILE A 262 -13.55 -3.86 7.34
C ILE A 262 -12.16 -4.35 7.72
N ALA A 263 -11.81 -4.20 9.00
CA ALA A 263 -10.60 -4.75 9.56
C ALA A 263 -10.81 -6.22 9.94
N ILE A 264 -9.79 -7.04 9.77
CA ILE A 264 -9.85 -8.50 10.02
C ILE A 264 -9.33 -8.76 11.44
N ASP A 265 -10.18 -9.30 12.31
CA ASP A 265 -9.81 -9.59 13.71
C ASP A 265 -9.35 -11.03 13.89
N ARG A 266 -10.03 -11.98 13.25
CA ARG A 266 -9.69 -13.41 13.32
C ARG A 266 -9.80 -14.07 11.96
N LEU A 267 -8.70 -14.67 11.53
CA LEU A 267 -8.61 -15.48 10.34
C LEU A 267 -8.58 -16.97 10.74
N PRO A 268 -9.50 -17.82 10.24
CA PRO A 268 -9.43 -19.26 10.45
C PRO A 268 -8.12 -19.84 9.92
N ALA A 269 -7.57 -20.85 10.60
CA ALA A 269 -6.35 -21.51 10.17
C ALA A 269 -6.56 -22.18 8.81
N GLY A 270 -5.66 -21.93 7.85
CA GLY A 270 -5.72 -22.48 6.49
C GLY A 270 -6.45 -21.62 5.46
N THR A 271 -7.02 -20.46 5.83
CA THR A 271 -7.62 -19.54 4.86
C THR A 271 -6.56 -18.68 4.18
N ALA A 272 -6.39 -18.86 2.86
CA ALA A 272 -5.52 -18.01 2.04
C ALA A 272 -6.29 -16.79 1.51
N LEU A 273 -5.92 -15.61 2.00
CA LEU A 273 -6.45 -14.33 1.52
C LEU A 273 -5.72 -13.92 0.24
N VAL A 274 -6.36 -14.15 -0.90
CA VAL A 274 -5.90 -13.64 -2.20
C VAL A 274 -6.60 -12.32 -2.47
N VAL A 275 -5.82 -11.28 -2.75
CA VAL A 275 -6.33 -9.95 -3.11
C VAL A 275 -7.21 -10.06 -4.36
N GLY A 276 -8.35 -9.38 -4.34
CA GLY A 276 -9.34 -9.41 -5.43
C GLY A 276 -10.43 -10.47 -5.28
N ARG A 277 -10.30 -11.43 -4.34
CA ARG A 277 -11.36 -12.41 -4.07
C ARG A 277 -12.66 -11.73 -3.63
N THR A 278 -13.77 -12.25 -4.12
CA THR A 278 -15.11 -11.83 -3.74
C THR A 278 -15.48 -12.38 -2.37
N ALA A 279 -16.20 -11.58 -1.61
CA ALA A 279 -16.63 -11.88 -0.27
C ALA A 279 -18.06 -11.39 -0.06
N THR A 280 -18.86 -12.14 0.67
CA THR A 280 -20.12 -11.65 1.22
C THR A 280 -19.85 -11.09 2.61
N VAL A 281 -20.28 -9.86 2.85
CA VAL A 281 -20.09 -9.14 4.09
C VAL A 281 -21.45 -8.91 4.72
N GLU A 282 -21.61 -9.29 5.98
CA GLU A 282 -22.81 -9.07 6.77
C GLU A 282 -22.41 -8.32 8.04
N VAL A 283 -22.96 -7.12 8.23
CA VAL A 283 -22.79 -6.36 9.47
C VAL A 283 -23.81 -6.90 10.47
N LEU A 284 -23.32 -7.46 11.56
CA LEU A 284 -24.16 -8.02 12.59
C LEU A 284 -24.73 -6.86 13.44
N PRO A 285 -26.03 -6.86 13.75
CA PRO A 285 -26.56 -5.93 14.74
C PRO A 285 -25.80 -6.13 16.04
N LEU A 286 -25.59 -5.05 16.80
CA LEU A 286 -24.88 -5.07 18.09
C LEU A 286 -25.62 -6.00 19.09
N ALA A 287 -25.38 -7.29 19.00
CA ALA A 287 -25.92 -8.30 19.90
C ALA A 287 -24.98 -8.38 21.10
N ALA A 288 -25.56 -8.25 22.29
CA ALA A 288 -24.90 -8.40 23.59
C ALA A 288 -23.89 -9.57 23.60
N PRO A 289 -22.76 -9.46 24.32
CA PRO A 289 -21.67 -10.42 24.28
C PRO A 289 -22.16 -11.86 24.43
N VAL A 290 -21.77 -12.71 23.47
CA VAL A 290 -22.01 -14.15 23.51
C VAL A 290 -21.40 -14.68 24.82
N PRO A 291 -22.17 -15.29 25.74
CA PRO A 291 -21.58 -15.91 26.92
C PRO A 291 -20.62 -17.00 26.44
N ALA A 292 -19.36 -16.88 26.87
CA ALA A 292 -18.33 -17.88 26.62
C ALA A 292 -18.90 -19.25 26.97
N LYS A 293 -18.93 -20.16 25.98
CA LYS A 293 -19.26 -21.56 26.23
C LYS A 293 -18.28 -22.05 27.30
N GLY A 294 -18.81 -22.27 28.50
CA GLY A 294 -18.06 -22.84 29.61
C GLY A 294 -17.44 -24.15 29.17
N VAL A 295 -16.11 -24.20 29.25
CA VAL A 295 -15.35 -25.44 29.29
C VAL A 295 -15.88 -26.19 30.52
N ARG A 296 -16.63 -27.27 30.29
CA ARG A 296 -16.91 -28.23 31.35
C ARG A 296 -15.60 -28.91 31.72
N ALA A 297 -15.23 -28.77 32.99
CA ALA A 297 -14.25 -29.60 33.67
C ALA A 297 -14.70 -31.07 33.69
#